data_AF-A0A0M0T0P0-F1
#
_entry.id   AF-A0A0M0T0P0-F1
#
_cell.length_a   1.000
_cell.length_b   1.000
_cell.length_c   1.000
_cell.angle_alpha   90.00
_cell.angle_beta   90.00
_cell.angle_gamma   90.00
#
_symmetry.space_group_name_H-M   'P 1'
#
loop_
_entity.id
_entity.type
_entity.pdbx_description
1 polymer ?
#
loop_
_entity_poly.entity_id
_entity_poly.type
_entity_poly.pdbx_seq_one_letter_code
_entity_poly.pdbx_strand_id
1 'polypeptide(L)'
;MENQNETTFQKSCLSFIETLFPDESFHFLEESRAMDAFGHHGIQLFFSSELRTLKFSLLKQTHQRYDRVFVSEKTEQNTFFRRLLEATYEENQLYIDHVVKTD
;
A
#
# COMPACT_ATOMS: atom_id res chain seq x y z
N MET A 1 6.19 16.82 -19.08
CA MET A 1 5.04 15.92 -19.31
C MET A 1 4.55 15.50 -17.94
N GLU A 2 3.55 16.21 -17.42
CA GLU A 2 2.96 15.96 -16.11
C GLU A 2 2.11 14.69 -16.19
N ASN A 3 2.60 13.62 -15.57
CA ASN A 3 1.93 12.33 -15.58
C ASN A 3 0.75 12.34 -14.58
N GLN A 4 -0.44 12.14 -15.16
CA GLN A 4 -1.48 11.21 -14.69
C GLN A 4 -2.25 11.59 -13.40
N ASN A 5 -3.58 11.64 -13.55
CA ASN A 5 -4.56 11.81 -12.49
C ASN A 5 -4.32 10.84 -11.33
N GLU A 6 -3.74 11.31 -10.24
CA GLU A 6 -3.63 10.54 -9.00
C GLU A 6 -5.02 10.10 -8.54
N THR A 7 -5.20 8.81 -8.30
CA THR A 7 -6.45 8.29 -7.75
C THR A 7 -6.60 8.71 -6.29
N THR A 8 -7.84 8.81 -5.78
CA THR A 8 -8.09 9.11 -4.37
C THR A 8 -7.39 8.12 -3.44
N PHE A 9 -7.31 6.84 -3.84
CA PHE A 9 -6.59 5.82 -3.08
C PHE A 9 -5.08 6.08 -3.06
N GLN A 10 -4.47 6.46 -4.19
CA GLN A 10 -3.05 6.83 -4.23
C GLN A 10 -2.71 7.99 -3.28
N LYS A 11 -3.53 9.04 -3.27
CA LYS A 11 -3.36 10.17 -2.33
C LYS A 11 -3.47 9.75 -0.87
N SER A 12 -4.43 8.87 -0.59
CA SER A 12 -4.61 8.30 0.75
C SER A 12 -3.39 7.50 1.19
N CYS A 13 -2.82 6.69 0.28
CA CYS A 13 -1.58 5.96 0.54
C CYS A 13 -0.40 6.90 0.78
N LEU A 14 -0.23 7.96 0.00
CA LEU A 14 0.86 8.94 0.20
C LEU A 14 0.78 9.58 1.59
N SER A 15 -0.38 10.10 1.99
CA SER A 15 -0.58 10.70 3.31
C SER A 15 -0.33 9.69 4.45
N PHE A 16 -0.73 8.43 4.24
CA PHE A 16 -0.48 7.36 5.20
C PHE A 16 1.01 7.01 5.31
N ILE A 17 1.74 6.98 4.19
CA ILE A 17 3.20 6.77 4.16
C ILE A 17 3.92 7.88 4.92
N GLU A 18 3.54 9.15 4.70
CA GLU A 18 4.11 10.30 5.42
C GLU A 18 3.95 10.18 6.95
N THR A 19 2.87 9.51 7.40
CA THR A 19 2.64 9.23 8.82
C THR A 19 3.51 8.07 9.33
N LEU A 20 3.69 7.02 8.52
CA LEU A 20 4.47 5.84 8.91
C LEU A 20 5.99 6.07 8.88
N PHE A 21 6.45 6.90 7.94
CA PHE A 21 7.86 7.14 7.67
C PHE A 21 8.12 8.64 7.52
N PRO A 22 8.01 9.42 8.60
CA PRO A 22 8.11 10.88 8.54
C PRO A 22 9.47 11.39 8.05
N ASP A 23 10.52 10.57 8.16
CA ASP A 23 11.88 10.91 7.77
C ASP A 23 12.28 10.37 6.37
N GLU A 24 11.37 9.71 5.65
CA GLU A 24 11.63 9.15 4.32
C GLU A 24 10.76 9.83 3.25
N SER A 25 11.38 10.21 2.14
CA SER A 25 10.65 10.72 0.98
C SER A 25 10.31 9.59 0.02
N PHE A 26 9.02 9.36 -0.21
CA PHE A 26 8.52 8.36 -1.15
C PHE A 26 8.00 9.00 -2.44
N HIS A 27 8.24 8.35 -3.56
CA HIS A 27 7.63 8.69 -4.85
C HIS A 27 6.84 7.50 -5.39
N PHE A 28 5.75 7.81 -6.08
CA PHE A 28 4.94 6.81 -6.75
C PHE A 28 5.71 6.19 -7.93
N LEU A 29 5.67 4.86 -8.03
CA LEU A 29 6.28 4.12 -9.12
C LEU A 29 5.23 3.71 -10.16
N GLU A 30 4.24 2.92 -9.74
CA GLU A 30 3.25 2.34 -10.65
C GLU A 30 1.99 1.87 -9.92
N GLU A 31 0.89 1.78 -10.69
CA GLU A 31 -0.32 1.03 -10.35
C GLU A 31 -0.30 -0.28 -11.15
N SER A 32 -0.50 -1.40 -10.45
CA SER A 32 -0.73 -2.69 -11.06
C SER A 32 -2.08 -3.25 -10.65
N ARG A 33 -2.73 -3.98 -11.55
CA ARG A 33 -3.96 -4.71 -11.29
C ARG A 33 -3.65 -6.19 -11.32
N ALA A 34 -3.76 -6.83 -10.18
CA ALA A 34 -3.52 -8.26 -10.03
C ALA A 34 -4.81 -8.96 -9.62
N MET A 35 -5.04 -10.18 -10.10
CA MET A 35 -6.04 -11.05 -9.49
C MET A 35 -5.43 -11.73 -8.26
N ASP A 36 -6.19 -11.78 -7.17
CA ASP A 36 -5.83 -12.61 -6.03
C ASP A 36 -6.03 -14.11 -6.37
N ALA A 37 -5.63 -14.99 -5.45
CA ALA A 37 -5.77 -16.44 -5.61
C ALA A 37 -7.24 -16.92 -5.70
N PHE A 38 -8.20 -16.04 -5.43
CA PHE A 38 -9.64 -16.31 -5.47
C PHE A 38 -10.31 -15.66 -6.69
N GLY A 39 -9.54 -15.02 -7.59
CA GLY A 39 -10.04 -14.40 -8.81
C GLY A 39 -10.60 -12.98 -8.62
N HIS A 40 -10.43 -12.35 -7.46
CA HIS A 40 -10.84 -10.97 -7.26
C HIS A 40 -9.77 -10.00 -7.76
N HIS A 41 -10.21 -8.93 -8.44
CA HIS A 41 -9.33 -7.85 -8.86
C HIS A 41 -8.85 -7.04 -7.64
N GLY A 42 -7.55 -7.10 -7.38
CA GLY A 42 -6.85 -6.24 -6.43
C GLY A 42 -6.15 -5.08 -7.13
N ILE A 43 -6.12 -3.92 -6.48
CA ILE A 43 -5.31 -2.78 -6.89
C ILE A 43 -4.01 -2.82 -6.09
N GLN A 44 -2.88 -2.69 -6.76
CA GLN A 44 -1.57 -2.62 -6.14
C GLN A 44 -0.91 -1.29 -6.51
N LEU A 45 -0.48 -0.52 -5.50
CA LEU A 45 0.28 0.71 -5.69
C LEU A 45 1.69 0.52 -5.12
N PHE A 46 2.68 0.98 -5.87
CA PHE A 46 4.09 0.87 -5.51
C PHE A 46 4.67 2.26 -5.28
N PHE A 47 5.43 2.39 -4.20
CA PHE A 47 6.12 3.63 -3.82
C PHE A 47 7.55 3.30 -3.43
N SER A 48 8.51 4.15 -3.79
CA SER A 48 9.91 3.94 -3.42
C SER A 48 10.51 5.13 -2.69
N SER A 49 11.30 4.84 -1.67
CA SER A 49 12.30 5.74 -1.09
C SER A 49 13.70 5.26 -1.48
N GLU A 50 14.73 5.93 -0.96
CA GLU A 50 16.12 5.47 -1.07
C GLU A 50 16.38 4.17 -0.29
N LEU A 51 15.56 3.86 0.71
CA LEU A 51 15.79 2.72 1.63
C LEU A 51 14.94 1.49 1.28
N ARG A 52 13.73 1.72 0.76
CA ARG A 52 12.76 0.64 0.55
C ARG A 52 11.77 0.93 -0.56
N THR A 53 11.19 -0.13 -1.09
CA THR A 53 9.98 -0.09 -1.90
C THR A 53 8.81 -0.59 -1.08
N LEU A 54 7.75 0.21 -1.00
CA LEU A 54 6.47 -0.16 -0.41
C LEU A 54 5.49 -0.62 -1.49
N LYS A 55 4.73 -1.66 -1.16
CA LYS A 55 3.61 -2.15 -1.95
C LYS A 55 2.35 -2.13 -1.11
N PHE A 56 1.36 -1.38 -1.57
CA PHE A 56 0.02 -1.31 -1.00
C PHE A 56 -0.91 -2.19 -1.83
N SER A 57 -1.48 -3.23 -1.23
CA SER A 57 -2.42 -4.14 -1.91
C SER A 57 -3.83 -3.96 -1.36
N LEU A 58 -4.72 -3.35 -2.14
CA LEU A 58 -6.12 -3.15 -1.80
C LEU A 58 -6.93 -4.39 -2.17
N LEU A 59 -7.62 -4.94 -1.18
CA LEU A 59 -8.57 -6.03 -1.33
C LEU A 59 -9.98 -5.50 -1.03
N LYS A 60 -10.81 -5.42 -2.06
CA LYS A 60 -12.20 -5.02 -1.92
C LYS A 60 -13.01 -6.09 -1.20
N GLN A 61 -13.83 -5.69 -0.24
CA GLN A 61 -14.66 -6.62 0.50
C GLN A 61 -16.13 -6.47 0.12
N THR A 62 -16.75 -7.55 -0.40
CA THR A 62 -18.15 -7.53 -0.86
C THR A 62 -19.18 -7.40 0.27
N HIS A 63 -18.79 -7.75 1.50
CA HIS A 63 -19.71 -7.85 2.66
C HIS A 63 -19.24 -7.09 3.91
N GLN A 64 -18.12 -6.35 3.84
CA GLN A 64 -17.63 -5.55 4.96
C GLN A 64 -17.83 -4.07 4.70
N ARG A 65 -17.82 -3.28 5.78
CA ARG A 65 -18.00 -1.82 5.72
C ARG A 65 -16.78 -1.10 5.14
N TYR A 66 -15.62 -1.73 5.19
CA TYR A 66 -14.33 -1.18 4.77
C TYR A 66 -13.55 -2.16 3.89
N ASP A 67 -12.64 -1.64 3.09
CA ASP A 67 -11.70 -2.44 2.32
C ASP A 67 -10.44 -2.73 3.14
N ARG A 68 -9.71 -3.81 2.81
CA ARG A 68 -8.44 -4.13 3.46
C ARG A 68 -7.26 -3.71 2.61
N VAL A 69 -6.22 -3.19 3.26
CA VAL A 69 -4.97 -2.81 2.62
C VAL A 69 -3.81 -3.50 3.30
N PHE A 70 -3.07 -4.30 2.55
CA PHE A 70 -1.82 -4.89 3.03
C PHE A 70 -0.65 -4.03 2.60
N VAL A 71 0.17 -3.59 3.56
CA VAL A 71 1.40 -2.84 3.31
C VAL A 71 2.56 -3.81 3.45
N SER A 72 3.33 -3.95 2.38
CA SER A 72 4.52 -4.79 2.33
C SER A 72 5.72 -3.97 1.91
N GLU A 73 6.89 -4.33 2.41
CA GLU A 73 8.14 -3.66 2.06
C GLU A 73 9.15 -4.62 1.43
N LYS A 74 10.01 -4.06 0.59
CA LYS A 74 11.20 -4.69 0.02
C LYS A 74 12.37 -3.74 0.27
N THR A 75 13.48 -4.25 0.80
CA THR A 75 14.71 -3.47 1.07
C THR A 75 15.88 -4.09 0.31
N GLU A 76 17.06 -3.47 0.34
CA GLU A 76 18.26 -4.08 -0.24
C GLU A 76 18.63 -5.42 0.40
N GLN A 77 18.37 -5.57 1.70
CA GLN A 77 18.67 -6.78 2.46
C GLN A 77 17.66 -7.91 2.21
N ASN A 78 16.52 -7.61 1.58
CA ASN A 78 15.46 -8.57 1.35
C ASN A 78 14.87 -8.42 -0.05
N THR A 79 15.13 -9.41 -0.90
CA THR A 79 14.74 -9.41 -2.31
C THR A 79 13.24 -9.59 -2.54
N PHE A 80 12.48 -10.04 -1.54
CA PHE A 80 11.04 -10.28 -1.62
C PHE A 80 10.23 -9.32 -0.73
N PHE A 81 9.01 -8.98 -1.17
CA PHE A 81 8.09 -8.19 -0.35
C PHE A 81 7.69 -8.95 0.91
N ARG A 82 7.96 -8.38 2.08
CA ARG A 82 7.49 -8.87 3.38
C ARG A 82 6.40 -7.95 3.90
N ARG A 83 5.37 -8.55 4.50
CA ARG A 83 4.26 -7.78 5.09
C ARG A 83 4.76 -7.02 6.32
N LEU A 84 4.52 -5.71 6.31
CA LEU A 84 4.82 -4.80 7.42
C LEU A 84 3.59 -4.61 8.31
N LEU A 85 2.43 -4.34 7.70
CA LEU A 85 1.18 -4.12 8.42
C LEU A 85 -0.05 -4.36 7.56
N GLU A 86 -1.19 -4.41 8.23
CA GLU A 86 -2.54 -4.44 7.66
C GLU A 86 -3.27 -3.17 8.10
N ALA A 87 -4.01 -2.58 7.17
CA ALA A 87 -4.78 -1.37 7.36
C ALA A 87 -6.20 -1.55 6.81
N THR A 88 -7.14 -0.77 7.33
CA THR A 88 -8.47 -0.62 6.75
C THR A 88 -8.52 0.65 5.90
N TYR A 89 -9.28 0.60 4.80
CA TYR A 89 -9.55 1.74 3.94
C TYR A 89 -11.06 2.04 3.96
N GLU A 90 -11.42 3.18 4.55
CA GLU A 90 -12.79 3.68 4.66
C GLU A 90 -12.74 5.21 4.54
N GLU A 91 -13.74 5.81 3.88
CA GLU A 91 -13.87 7.28 3.77
C GLU A 91 -12.61 7.99 3.24
N ASN A 92 -11.88 7.35 2.31
CA ASN A 92 -10.63 7.86 1.72
C ASN A 92 -9.50 8.06 2.73
N GLN A 93 -9.47 7.27 3.80
CA GLN A 93 -8.39 7.26 4.79
C GLN A 93 -7.95 5.84 5.08
N LEU A 94 -6.67 5.69 5.46
CA LEU A 94 -6.12 4.43 5.92
C LEU A 94 -5.93 4.46 7.43
N TYR A 95 -6.36 3.40 8.10
CA TYR A 95 -6.18 3.21 9.53
C TYR A 95 -5.43 1.91 9.79
N ILE A 96 -4.43 1.93 10.67
CA ILE A 96 -3.68 0.73 11.03
C ILE A 96 -4.62 -0.22 11.79
N ASP A 97 -4.76 -1.45 11.28
CA ASP A 97 -5.48 -2.53 11.95
C ASP A 97 -4.49 -3.40 12.76
N HIS A 98 -3.38 -3.80 12.12
CA HIS A 98 -2.41 -4.69 12.73
C HIS A 98 -1.00 -4.45 12.18
N VAL A 99 0.00 -4.29 13.06
CA VAL A 99 1.41 -4.25 12.67
C VAL A 99 2.00 -5.66 12.79
N VAL A 100 2.60 -6.17 11.72
CA VAL A 100 3.25 -7.48 11.72
C VAL A 100 4.56 -7.37 12.48
N LYS A 101 4.66 -8.06 13.62
CA LYS A 101 5.95 -8.25 14.29
C LYS A 101 6.79 -9.21 13.46
N THR A 102 7.93 -8.74 13.01
CA THR A 102 8.99 -9.59 12.47
C THR A 102 9.82 -10.10 13.64
N ASP A 103 9.88 -11.42 13.82
CA ASP A 103 10.88 -12.09 14.68
C ASP A 103 12.31 -11.84 14.17
#